data_AF-A0A8T4DB93-F1
#
_entry.id   AF-A0A8T4DB93-F1
#
_cell.length_a   1.000
_cell.length_b   1.000
_cell.length_c   1.000
_cell.angle_alpha   90.00
_cell.angle_beta   90.00
_cell.angle_gamma   90.00
#
_symmetry.space_group_name_H-M   'P 1'
#
loop_
_entity.id
_entity.type
_entity.pdbx_description
1 polymer ?
#
loop_
_entity_poly.entity_id
_entity_poly.type
_entity_poly.pdbx_seq_one_letter_code
_entity_poly.pdbx_strand_id
1 'polypeptide(L)'
;QSLKVDTGCVVGWDTTVSYDIERVKGIKTMFFGGEGIFLTTIRGPGRVLIQSMTLPNLASALAPFLPQGRSGQTSGSSGVLGTLLDETIGR
;
A
#
# COMPACT_ATOMS: atom_id res chain seq x y z
N GLN A 1 -13.95 23.08 -14.02
CA GLN A 1 -12.95 22.88 -12.94
C GLN A 1 -12.33 21.51 -13.13
N SER A 2 -11.03 21.35 -12.85
CA SER A 2 -10.32 20.07 -13.02
C SER A 2 -9.40 19.84 -11.82
N LEU A 3 -9.46 18.64 -11.24
CA LEU A 3 -8.66 18.23 -10.10
C LEU A 3 -7.75 17.08 -10.53
N LYS A 4 -6.45 17.19 -10.26
CA LYS A 4 -5.48 16.11 -10.48
C LYS A 4 -5.14 15.48 -9.15
N VAL A 5 -5.35 14.17 -9.03
CA VAL A 5 -5.21 13.42 -7.78
C VAL A 5 -4.51 12.09 -8.06
N ASP A 6 -3.85 11.55 -7.05
CA ASP A 6 -3.31 10.20 -7.13
C ASP A 6 -4.48 9.20 -7.28
N THR A 7 -4.34 8.30 -8.25
CA THR A 7 -5.32 7.25 -8.55
C THR A 7 -5.51 6.32 -7.35
N GLY A 8 -4.45 6.07 -6.57
CA GLY A 8 -4.53 5.20 -5.39
C GLY A 8 -5.35 5.78 -4.23
N CYS A 9 -5.65 7.07 -4.28
CA CYS A 9 -6.36 7.80 -3.24
C CYS A 9 -7.82 8.10 -3.61
N VAL A 10 -8.27 7.82 -4.84
CA VAL A 10 -9.67 8.07 -5.24
C VAL A 10 -10.55 6.91 -4.79
N VAL A 11 -11.58 7.22 -3.99
CA VAL A 11 -12.54 6.23 -3.45
C VAL A 11 -13.80 6.17 -4.30
N GLY A 12 -14.28 7.31 -4.79
CA GLY A 12 -15.49 7.40 -5.60
C GLY A 12 -15.84 8.82 -6.04
N TRP A 13 -16.75 8.95 -6.99
CA TRP A 13 -17.18 10.23 -7.54
C TRP A 13 -18.64 10.15 -8.04
N ASP A 14 -19.31 11.31 -8.13
CA ASP A 14 -20.67 11.41 -8.68
C ASP A 14 -20.69 11.09 -10.19
N THR A 15 -21.83 10.63 -10.71
CA THR A 15 -21.99 10.28 -12.13
C THR A 15 -21.83 11.46 -13.09
N THR A 16 -21.96 12.68 -12.59
CA THR A 16 -21.77 13.93 -13.34
C THR A 16 -20.30 14.29 -13.54
N VAL A 17 -19.39 13.54 -12.90
CA VAL A 17 -17.96 13.79 -12.89
C VAL A 17 -17.27 12.83 -13.87
N SER A 18 -16.47 13.41 -14.78
CA SER A 18 -15.62 12.67 -15.70
C SER A 18 -14.28 12.32 -15.05
N TYR A 19 -13.81 11.10 -15.29
CA TYR A 19 -12.65 10.49 -14.68
C TYR A 19 -11.73 9.93 -15.78
N ASP A 20 -10.46 10.35 -15.78
CA ASP A 20 -9.45 9.90 -16.76
C ASP A 20 -8.14 9.54 -16.06
N ILE A 21 -7.55 8.38 -16.40
CA ILE A 21 -6.30 7.90 -15.82
C ILE A 21 -5.16 8.15 -16.80
N GLU A 22 -4.29 9.10 -16.46
CA GLU A 22 -3.07 9.36 -17.20
C GLU A 22 -1.90 8.61 -16.54
N ARG A 23 -1.37 7.60 -17.24
CA ARG A 23 -0.11 6.95 -16.86
C ARG A 23 1.04 7.85 -17.28
N VAL A 24 1.79 8.40 -16.32
CA VAL A 24 3.03 9.10 -16.67
C VAL A 24 4.05 8.03 -17.08
N LYS A 25 4.47 8.06 -18.35
CA LYS A 25 5.42 7.08 -18.89
C LYS A 25 6.77 7.20 -18.19
N GLY A 26 7.11 6.22 -17.36
CA GLY A 26 8.42 6.13 -16.73
C GLY A 26 8.56 4.91 -15.83
N ILE A 27 8.95 3.75 -16.39
CA ILE A 27 9.29 2.53 -15.61
C ILE A 27 10.26 2.81 -14.45
N LYS A 28 11.13 3.82 -14.61
CA LYS A 28 12.13 4.22 -13.62
C LYS A 28 11.51 4.78 -12.32
N THR A 29 10.38 5.50 -12.37
CA THR A 29 9.74 6.02 -11.14
C THR A 29 8.91 4.92 -10.45
N MET A 30 8.39 3.95 -11.21
CA MET A 30 7.66 2.79 -10.69
C MET A 30 8.56 1.85 -9.88
N PHE A 31 9.84 1.73 -10.27
CA PHE A 31 10.83 0.87 -9.61
C PHE A 31 11.56 1.53 -8.42
N PHE A 32 11.70 2.86 -8.41
CA PHE A 32 12.43 3.59 -7.36
C PHE A 32 11.53 4.22 -6.29
N GLY A 33 10.20 4.19 -6.46
CA GLY A 33 9.25 4.87 -5.56
C GLY A 33 8.25 3.99 -4.81
N GLY A 34 8.03 2.73 -5.24
CA GLY A 34 7.05 1.82 -4.61
C GLY A 34 5.58 2.24 -4.75
N GLU A 35 5.29 3.52 -4.97
CA GLU A 35 3.98 4.10 -5.24
C GLU A 35 3.84 4.39 -6.74
N GLY A 36 2.84 3.80 -7.38
CA GLY A 36 2.63 3.86 -8.83
C GLY A 36 2.38 5.28 -9.36
N ILE A 37 2.77 5.52 -10.61
CA ILE A 37 2.73 6.86 -11.26
C ILE A 37 1.39 7.09 -11.97
N PHE A 38 0.30 6.89 -11.25
CA PHE A 38 -1.04 6.98 -11.81
C PHE A 38 -1.68 8.30 -11.35
N LEU A 39 -1.67 9.31 -12.22
CA LEU A 39 -2.42 10.54 -11.97
C LEU A 39 -3.80 10.41 -12.61
N THR A 40 -4.82 10.55 -11.79
CA THR A 40 -6.19 10.68 -12.27
C THR A 40 -6.50 12.16 -12.46
N THR A 41 -7.05 12.51 -13.62
CA THR A 41 -7.68 13.80 -13.87
C THR A 41 -9.19 13.67 -13.72
N ILE A 42 -9.75 14.45 -12.80
CA ILE A 42 -11.18 14.49 -12.51
C ILE A 42 -11.75 15.83 -13.00
N ARG A 43 -12.83 15.79 -13.78
CA ARG A 43 -13.44 16.97 -14.41
C ARG A 43 -14.95 16.93 -14.33
N GLY A 44 -15.56 17.94 -13.74
CA GLY A 44 -17.01 18.11 -13.72
C GLY A 44 -17.51 18.72 -12.43
N PRO A 45 -18.77 19.19 -12.40
CA PRO A 45 -19.44 19.58 -11.17
C PRO A 45 -19.90 18.30 -10.42
N GLY A 46 -19.59 18.21 -9.14
CA GLY A 46 -19.98 17.07 -8.31
C GLY A 46 -19.02 16.87 -7.13
N ARG A 47 -19.30 15.85 -6.33
CA ARG A 47 -18.47 15.46 -5.19
C ARG A 47 -17.53 14.33 -5.59
N VAL A 48 -16.35 14.36 -4.98
CA VAL A 48 -15.30 13.36 -5.13
C VAL A 48 -14.83 12.97 -3.74
N LEU A 49 -14.78 11.67 -3.48
CA LEU A 49 -14.28 11.09 -2.25
C LEU A 49 -12.81 10.72 -2.45
N ILE A 50 -11.94 11.33 -1.64
CA ILE A 50 -10.50 11.13 -1.69
C ILE A 50 -10.01 10.68 -0.31
N GLN A 51 -9.23 9.61 -0.31
CA GLN A 51 -8.51 9.09 0.82
C GLN A 51 -7.16 9.80 0.97
N SER A 52 -6.80 10.25 2.17
CA SER A 52 -5.55 11.00 2.41
C SER A 52 -4.28 10.14 2.32
N MET A 53 -4.42 8.81 2.45
CA MET A 53 -3.32 7.86 2.41
C MET A 53 -3.64 6.76 1.41
N THR A 54 -2.63 6.27 0.70
CA THR A 54 -2.79 5.07 -0.14
C THR A 54 -3.20 3.88 0.73
N LEU A 55 -3.96 2.93 0.17
CA LEU A 55 -4.40 1.74 0.90
C LEU A 55 -3.25 0.95 1.57
N PRO A 56 -2.06 0.80 0.95
CA PRO A 56 -0.89 0.19 1.61
C PRO A 56 -0.39 0.99 2.82
N ASN A 57 -0.33 2.32 2.72
CA ASN A 57 0.11 3.17 3.83
C ASN A 57 -0.91 3.15 4.98
N LEU A 58 -2.20 3.12 4.66
CA LEU A 58 -3.26 2.92 5.65
C LEU A 58 -3.13 1.55 6.33
N ALA A 59 -2.90 0.49 5.56
CA ALA A 59 -2.69 -0.85 6.10
C ALA A 59 -1.45 -0.92 7.00
N SER A 60 -0.34 -0.29 6.60
CA SER A 60 0.88 -0.21 7.42
C SER A 60 0.68 0.62 8.68
N ALA A 61 -0.09 1.70 8.62
CA ALA A 61 -0.42 2.51 9.79
C ALA A 61 -1.35 1.78 10.77
N LEU A 62 -2.25 0.92 10.25
CA LEU A 62 -3.14 0.09 11.06
C LEU A 62 -2.49 -1.20 11.57
N ALA A 63 -1.46 -1.72 10.88
CA ALA A 63 -0.76 -2.95 11.24
C ALA A 63 -0.37 -3.09 12.73
N PRO A 64 0.16 -2.06 13.43
CA PRO A 64 0.49 -2.17 14.86
C PRO A 64 -0.73 -2.20 15.78
N PHE A 65 -1.90 -1.78 15.31
CA PHE A 65 -3.15 -1.73 16.09
C PHE A 65 -4.08 -2.92 15.81
N LEU A 66 -3.83 -3.65 14.73
CA LEU A 66 -4.56 -4.88 14.44
C LEU A 66 -4.08 -6.01 15.37
N PRO A 67 -4.99 -6.84 15.89
CA PRO A 67 -4.59 -8.01 16.63
C PRO A 67 -3.76 -8.89 15.70
N GLN A 68 -2.45 -8.97 15.96
CA GLN A 68 -1.61 -10.00 15.36
C GLN A 68 -2.24 -11.31 15.81
N GLY A 69 -2.90 -12.00 14.88
CA GLY A 69 -3.42 -13.32 15.12
C GLY A 69 -2.27 -14.13 15.69
N ARG A 70 -2.36 -14.47 16.99
CA ARG A 70 -1.65 -15.60 17.55
C ARG A 70 -2.23 -16.84 16.87
N SER A 71 -1.86 -17.06 15.62
CA SER A 71 -1.88 -18.40 15.04
C SER A 71 -0.77 -19.13 15.79
N GLY A 72 -1.18 -19.89 16.80
CA GLY A 72 -0.26 -20.77 17.51
C GLY A 72 0.42 -21.76 16.58
N GLN A 73 1.67 -22.09 16.94
CA GLN A 73 2.48 -23.24 16.51
C GLN A 73 3.02 -23.13 15.07
N THR A 74 4.33 -23.21 14.84
CA THR A 74 5.31 -24.13 15.43
C THR A 74 6.54 -23.43 15.99
N SER A 75 6.82 -23.71 17.26
CA SER A 75 8.14 -23.66 17.84
C SER A 75 9.08 -24.54 17.00
N GLY A 76 10.01 -23.92 16.28
CA GLY A 76 10.99 -24.65 15.49
C GLY A 76 11.95 -23.67 14.84
N SER A 77 13.01 -23.31 15.58
CA SER A 77 14.29 -22.85 15.04
C SER A 77 14.24 -21.83 13.90
N SER A 78 14.08 -20.53 14.20
CA SER A 78 14.36 -19.49 13.18
C SER A 78 14.66 -18.12 13.76
N GLY A 79 15.63 -18.06 14.66
CA GLY A 79 16.32 -16.84 15.04
C GLY A 79 17.77 -17.18 15.35
N VAL A 80 18.67 -16.20 15.33
CA VAL A 80 20.13 -16.35 15.54
C VAL A 80 20.55 -17.22 16.74
N LEU A 81 19.67 -17.42 17.72
CA LEU A 81 19.87 -18.33 18.84
C LEU A 81 19.74 -19.82 18.45
N GLY A 82 18.85 -20.15 17.50
CA GLY A 82 18.67 -21.50 16.96
C GLY A 82 19.84 -21.98 16.11
N THR A 83 20.47 -21.08 15.34
CA THR A 83 21.67 -21.40 14.56
C THR A 83 22.89 -21.64 15.45
N LEU A 84 23.03 -20.92 16.57
CA LEU A 84 24.16 -21.07 17.49
C LEU A 84 24.02 -22.29 18.43
N LEU A 85 22.79 -22.65 18.80
CA LEU A 85 22.52 -23.86 19.59
C LEU A 85 22.73 -25.13 18.76
N ASP A 86 22.36 -25.12 17.47
CA ASP A 86 22.62 -26.22 16.54
C ASP A 86 24.12 -26.46 16.32
N GLU A 87 24.90 -25.38 16.21
CA GLU A 87 26.36 -25.45 16.00
C GLU A 87 27.13 -25.92 17.25
N THR A 88 26.63 -25.64 18.46
CA THR A 88 27.33 -25.97 19.72
C THR A 88 26.96 -27.35 20.29
N ILE A 89 25.75 -27.86 20.01
CA ILE A 89 25.23 -29.12 20.59
C ILE A 89 25.17 -30.26 19.55
N GLY A 90 25.29 -29.95 18.25
CA GLY A 90 25.18 -30.91 17.14
C GLY A 90 26.45 -31.69 16.77
N ARG A 91 27.48 -31.72 17.61
CA ARG A 91 28.69 -32.56 17.43
C ARG A 91 29.01 -33.41 18.65
#